data_AF-A0AA39P4M6-F1
#
_entry.id   AF-A0AA39P4M6-F1
#
_cell.length_a   1.000
_cell.length_b   1.000
_cell.length_c   1.000
_cell.angle_alpha   90.00
_cell.angle_beta   90.00
_cell.angle_gamma   90.00
#
_symmetry.space_group_name_H-M   'P 1'
#
loop_
_entity.id
_entity.type
_entity.pdbx_description
1 polymer ?
#
loop_
_entity_poly.entity_id
_entity_poly.type
_entity_poly.pdbx_seq_one_letter_code
_entity_poly.pdbx_strand_id
1 'polypeptide(L)'
;MVGVQLLDVSDGSRASQFDSARYPEFLEIIDRFESDLSFPALIESYTTGTHPYFQLQASILSLSTDNGERFYGCMLDIIKSFEDKYPRALLSPASLPSAGSLPSPPMLSHVHNGLPFEVLERIFTACAFTHNYIRLRMNADWQYWVGGIPGKRHADLYAFAVECAVSYMSHKWGFASWVVGVTFECWPSTPAPFFFKVFTRVREVVYHGKSCRLRSYPVIGYPRILPASVVSLRIIRCCLRAYSIECMLALCCNIQSVTIHSVYYGHVMAPLARAFTAADIAKWLSKRRIKIASPCGALELYPPSIKRLSLHVPDSSYVINSTASDARGTPPLLLQLFPESSPLPVALYYLWDDKAFPVCLCLSAVQDLELILSAHMRYVLPRVAMHTGRHITVLRLVFHTFSSAPTVMCIYTDTLTAPPPYVRHTDALSLSGFVSLLDLQIETAPCDIESVMLGCATWCSTARLQRDSSFTLCLSPADNRVQLERALTDRLFLSVLGGTAVNDHRPLCGSFGLGLRTSSSSADQHELRTVVDIFLARIVADSSVCSTVRDTLFC
;
A
#
# COMPACT_ATOMS: atom_id res chain seq x y z
N MET A 1 30.59 -15.63 6.32
CA MET A 1 31.95 -15.64 5.72
C MET A 1 32.06 -14.72 4.50
N VAL A 2 31.12 -14.73 3.54
CA VAL A 2 31.18 -13.89 2.33
C VAL A 2 31.11 -12.37 2.61
N GLY A 3 30.24 -11.91 3.52
CA GLY A 3 30.14 -10.47 3.86
C GLY A 3 31.41 -9.89 4.51
N VAL A 4 32.19 -10.74 5.19
CA VAL A 4 33.48 -10.36 5.80
C VAL A 4 34.60 -10.37 4.76
N GLN A 5 34.54 -11.26 3.75
CA GLN A 5 35.51 -11.27 2.63
C GLN A 5 35.31 -10.12 1.63
N LEU A 6 34.08 -9.58 1.51
CA LEU A 6 33.82 -8.36 0.75
C LEU A 6 34.37 -7.11 1.46
N LEU A 7 34.52 -7.18 2.77
CA LEU A 7 35.00 -6.10 3.65
C LEU A 7 36.37 -6.44 4.27
N ASP A 8 37.17 -7.30 3.63
CA ASP A 8 38.47 -7.69 4.20
C ASP A 8 39.47 -6.53 4.04
N VAL A 9 39.36 -5.56 4.97
CA VAL A 9 40.24 -4.39 5.14
C VAL A 9 41.46 -4.78 6.00
N SER A 10 41.59 -6.06 6.40
CA SER A 10 42.61 -6.50 7.36
C SER A 10 44.04 -6.42 6.84
N ASP A 11 44.24 -6.36 5.52
CA ASP A 11 45.55 -6.12 4.90
C ASP A 11 45.74 -4.63 4.57
N GLY A 12 46.37 -3.91 5.50
CA GLY A 12 46.64 -2.46 5.44
C GLY A 12 47.45 -1.98 4.23
N SER A 13 47.95 -2.88 3.38
CA SER A 13 48.69 -2.55 2.14
C SER A 13 47.91 -2.82 0.84
N ARG A 14 46.73 -3.46 0.89
CA ARG A 14 45.92 -3.81 -0.30
C ARG A 14 44.43 -3.47 -0.20
N ALA A 15 43.99 -2.82 0.88
CA ALA A 15 42.63 -2.31 1.06
C ALA A 15 42.20 -1.19 0.06
N SER A 16 42.91 -0.99 -1.04
CA SER A 16 42.74 0.15 -1.97
C SER A 16 41.61 0.03 -2.97
N GLN A 17 40.94 -1.12 -3.08
CA GLN A 17 39.79 -1.24 -3.98
C GLN A 17 38.68 -1.98 -3.27
N PHE A 18 37.77 -1.21 -2.69
CA PHE A 18 36.39 -1.65 -2.61
C PHE A 18 35.92 -1.78 -4.06
N ASP A 19 36.10 -2.96 -4.63
CA ASP A 19 35.93 -3.16 -6.06
C ASP A 19 34.45 -3.04 -6.41
N SER A 20 34.10 -1.94 -7.08
CA SER A 20 32.77 -1.69 -7.61
C SER A 20 32.20 -2.88 -8.40
N ALA A 21 33.06 -3.75 -8.96
CA ALA A 21 32.67 -4.95 -9.68
C ALA A 21 32.10 -6.07 -8.78
N ARG A 22 32.42 -6.09 -7.47
CA ARG A 22 31.96 -7.13 -6.53
C ARG A 22 30.57 -6.87 -5.92
N TYR A 23 30.07 -5.63 -5.98
CA TYR A 23 28.74 -5.33 -5.44
C TYR A 23 27.59 -5.94 -6.24
N PRO A 24 27.60 -5.92 -7.59
CA PRO A 24 26.63 -6.67 -8.37
C PRO A 24 26.61 -8.15 -7.98
N GLU A 25 27.78 -8.76 -7.75
CA GLU A 25 27.88 -10.15 -7.28
C GLU A 25 27.25 -10.33 -5.89
N PHE A 26 27.46 -9.39 -4.97
CA PHE A 26 26.82 -9.43 -3.66
C PHE A 26 25.29 -9.33 -3.73
N LEU A 27 24.75 -8.44 -4.56
CA LEU A 27 23.30 -8.37 -4.80
C LEU A 27 22.78 -9.67 -5.42
N GLU A 28 23.51 -10.26 -6.37
CA GLU A 28 23.17 -11.58 -6.93
C GLU A 28 23.23 -12.70 -5.87
N ILE A 29 24.15 -12.62 -4.90
CA ILE A 29 24.24 -13.58 -3.78
C ILE A 29 23.04 -13.42 -2.84
N ILE A 30 22.63 -12.20 -2.51
CA ILE A 30 21.42 -11.98 -1.70
C ILE A 30 20.19 -12.52 -2.43
N ASP A 31 20.06 -12.21 -3.72
CA ASP A 31 18.96 -12.67 -4.55
C ASP A 31 18.88 -14.21 -4.57
N ARG A 32 20.02 -14.90 -4.71
CA ARG A 32 20.09 -16.37 -4.63
C ARG A 32 19.77 -16.88 -3.23
N PHE A 33 20.29 -16.23 -2.19
CA PHE A 33 20.02 -16.62 -0.81
C PHE A 33 18.51 -16.56 -0.51
N GLU A 34 17.83 -15.48 -0.88
CA GLU A 34 16.38 -15.35 -0.68
C GLU A 34 15.57 -16.28 -1.60
N SER A 35 16.08 -16.61 -2.80
CA SER A 35 15.44 -17.60 -3.68
C SER A 35 15.49 -19.00 -3.09
N ASP A 36 16.61 -19.38 -2.49
CA ASP A 36 16.90 -20.73 -1.99
C ASP A 36 16.26 -21.01 -0.63
N LEU A 37 15.96 -19.97 0.16
CA LEU A 37 15.30 -20.13 1.45
C LEU A 37 13.79 -20.40 1.30
N SER A 38 13.32 -21.38 2.08
CA SER A 38 11.91 -21.48 2.43
C SER A 38 11.47 -20.24 3.23
N PHE A 39 10.21 -19.86 3.14
CA PHE A 39 9.70 -18.68 3.85
C PHE A 39 9.90 -18.72 5.37
N PRO A 40 9.69 -19.85 6.09
CA PRO A 40 10.02 -19.92 7.52
C PRO A 40 11.51 -19.66 7.81
N ALA A 41 12.42 -20.22 7.00
CA ALA A 41 13.85 -20.00 7.15
C ALA A 41 14.23 -18.53 6.85
N LEU A 42 13.54 -17.89 5.89
CA LEU A 42 13.71 -16.47 5.62
C LEU A 42 13.30 -15.62 6.82
N ILE A 43 12.14 -15.89 7.42
CA ILE A 43 11.64 -15.19 8.62
C ILE A 43 12.59 -15.38 9.81
N GLU A 44 13.08 -16.60 10.02
CA GLU A 44 14.08 -16.90 11.04
C GLU A 44 15.36 -16.09 10.80
N SER A 45 15.82 -16.00 9.54
CA SER A 45 17.03 -15.23 9.20
C SER A 45 16.87 -13.73 9.45
N TYR A 46 15.67 -13.18 9.25
CA TYR A 46 15.35 -11.78 9.54
C TYR A 46 15.32 -11.53 11.05
N THR A 47 14.68 -12.43 11.80
CA THR A 47 14.54 -12.33 13.25
C THR A 47 15.90 -12.42 13.94
N THR A 48 16.68 -13.47 13.61
CA THR A 48 18.01 -13.72 14.16
C THR A 48 19.09 -12.76 13.65
N GLY A 49 18.81 -12.02 12.57
CA GLY A 49 19.79 -11.15 11.92
C GLY A 49 20.86 -11.91 11.13
N THR A 50 20.66 -13.21 10.87
CA THR A 50 21.59 -14.04 10.10
C THR A 50 21.48 -13.83 8.59
N HIS A 51 20.46 -13.10 8.12
CA HIS A 51 20.35 -12.72 6.71
C HIS A 51 21.63 -11.99 6.23
N PRO A 52 22.21 -12.35 5.07
CA PRO A 52 23.48 -11.78 4.59
C PRO A 52 23.47 -10.25 4.50
N TYR A 53 22.33 -9.68 4.13
CA TYR A 53 22.16 -8.23 4.11
C TYR A 53 22.31 -7.60 5.51
N PHE A 54 21.73 -8.20 6.56
CA PHE A 54 21.84 -7.67 7.92
C PHE A 54 23.24 -7.89 8.52
N GLN A 55 23.91 -8.99 8.16
CA GLN A 55 25.32 -9.20 8.51
C GLN A 55 26.22 -8.14 7.89
N LEU A 56 25.98 -7.80 6.62
CA LEU A 56 26.68 -6.70 5.97
C LEU A 56 26.40 -5.37 6.70
N GLN A 57 25.14 -5.07 6.99
CA GLN A 57 24.81 -3.84 7.72
C GLN A 57 25.48 -3.77 9.09
N ALA A 58 25.47 -4.86 9.86
CA ALA A 58 26.18 -4.92 11.14
C ALA A 58 27.69 -4.67 10.97
N SER A 59 28.28 -5.18 9.89
CA SER A 59 29.69 -4.92 9.55
C SER A 59 29.94 -3.46 9.14
N ILE A 60 29.02 -2.84 8.40
CA ILE A 60 29.10 -1.41 8.08
C ILE A 60 29.02 -0.55 9.34
N LEU A 61 28.12 -0.90 10.26
CA LEU A 61 27.95 -0.21 11.53
C LEU A 61 29.19 -0.39 12.43
N SER A 62 29.81 -1.57 12.47
CA SER A 62 31.05 -1.77 13.23
C SER A 62 32.21 -0.98 12.65
N LEU A 63 32.30 -0.86 11.32
CA LEU A 63 33.32 -0.04 10.64
C LEU A 63 33.23 1.44 11.00
N SER A 64 32.09 1.93 11.49
CA SER A 64 31.91 3.35 11.83
C SER A 64 32.89 3.91 12.86
N THR A 65 33.57 3.04 13.61
CA THR A 65 34.52 3.39 14.66
C THR A 65 35.95 3.57 14.14
N ASP A 66 36.50 2.63 13.38
CA ASP A 66 37.94 2.62 13.05
C ASP A 66 38.27 2.72 11.55
N ASN A 67 37.30 2.57 10.62
CA ASN A 67 37.56 2.63 9.15
C ASN A 67 36.38 3.21 8.33
N GLY A 68 35.43 3.82 9.02
CA GLY A 68 34.12 4.13 8.47
C GLY A 68 34.14 5.20 7.38
N GLU A 69 35.10 6.12 7.46
CA GLU A 69 35.20 7.25 6.53
C GLU A 69 35.63 6.81 5.14
N ARG A 70 36.52 5.80 5.06
CA ARG A 70 36.93 5.22 3.80
C ARG A 70 35.77 4.49 3.14
N PHE A 71 35.04 3.68 3.91
CA PHE A 71 33.83 3.01 3.43
C PHE A 71 32.80 4.03 2.93
N TYR A 72 32.54 5.07 3.72
CA TYR A 72 31.63 6.14 3.35
C TYR A 72 32.09 6.85 2.07
N GLY A 73 33.39 7.14 1.93
CA GLY A 73 33.99 7.66 0.69
C GLY A 73 33.69 6.78 -0.53
N CYS A 74 33.87 5.46 -0.42
CA CYS A 74 33.54 4.54 -1.51
C CYS A 74 32.04 4.55 -1.86
N MET A 75 31.15 4.67 -0.87
CA MET A 75 29.71 4.83 -1.13
C MET A 75 29.43 6.12 -1.90
N LEU A 76 30.05 7.24 -1.51
CA LEU A 76 29.90 8.52 -2.20
C LEU A 76 30.42 8.46 -3.63
N ASP A 77 31.51 7.74 -3.90
CA ASP A 77 32.05 7.57 -5.25
C ASP A 77 31.07 6.81 -6.16
N ILE A 78 30.44 5.74 -5.66
CA ILE A 78 29.41 5.00 -6.38
C ILE A 78 28.19 5.89 -6.67
N ILE A 79 27.76 6.64 -5.65
CA ILE A 79 26.64 7.57 -5.75
C ILE A 79 26.93 8.58 -6.85
N LYS A 80 28.05 9.32 -6.73
CA LYS A 80 28.48 10.33 -7.69
C LYS A 80 28.64 9.78 -9.10
N SER A 81 29.22 8.59 -9.25
CA SER A 81 29.34 7.95 -10.57
C SER A 81 27.98 7.69 -11.23
N PHE A 82 26.97 7.30 -10.45
CA PHE A 82 25.61 7.15 -10.96
C PHE A 82 24.99 8.51 -11.33
N GLU A 83 25.16 9.53 -10.48
CA GLU A 83 24.61 10.87 -10.73
C GLU A 83 25.18 11.51 -11.99
N ASP A 84 26.50 11.40 -12.18
CA ASP A 84 27.21 11.91 -13.36
C ASP A 84 26.76 11.18 -14.64
N LYS A 85 26.51 9.87 -14.54
CA LYS A 85 26.11 9.03 -15.68
C LYS A 85 24.62 9.18 -16.03
N TYR A 86 23.76 9.37 -15.04
CA TYR A 86 22.30 9.40 -15.18
C TYR A 86 21.65 10.63 -14.51
N PRO A 87 22.07 11.87 -14.85
CA PRO A 87 21.62 13.07 -14.13
C PRO A 87 20.10 13.28 -14.21
N ARG A 88 19.45 12.81 -15.29
CA ARG A 88 17.98 12.91 -15.47
C ARG A 88 17.18 11.88 -14.67
N ALA A 89 17.83 10.82 -14.17
CA ALA A 89 17.20 9.84 -13.29
C ALA A 89 16.98 10.40 -11.87
N LEU A 90 17.61 11.52 -11.55
CA LEU A 90 17.51 12.21 -10.26
C LEU A 90 16.58 13.42 -10.38
N LEU A 91 15.98 13.82 -9.26
CA LEU A 91 15.20 15.07 -9.18
C LEU A 91 16.08 16.27 -8.84
N SER A 92 17.11 15.99 -8.07
CA SER A 92 18.25 16.85 -7.74
C SER A 92 19.42 15.89 -7.46
N PRO A 93 20.67 16.29 -7.76
CA PRO A 93 21.83 15.56 -7.25
C PRO A 93 21.70 15.38 -5.73
N ALA A 94 22.09 14.23 -5.21
CA ALA A 94 22.08 13.99 -3.78
C ALA A 94 23.14 14.89 -3.13
N SER A 95 22.70 15.83 -2.29
CA SER A 95 23.58 16.67 -1.48
C SER A 95 24.12 15.89 -0.27
N LEU A 96 24.72 14.73 -0.49
CA LEU A 96 25.42 14.01 0.57
C LEU A 96 26.75 14.71 0.89
N PRO A 97 27.14 14.80 2.17
CA PRO A 97 28.41 15.40 2.55
C PRO A 97 29.58 14.69 1.88
N SER A 98 30.52 15.44 1.30
CA SER A 98 31.74 14.87 0.74
C SER A 98 32.70 14.42 1.85
N ALA A 99 33.28 13.23 1.71
CA ALA A 99 34.25 12.66 2.66
C ALA A 99 35.49 13.57 2.91
N GLY A 100 35.85 14.44 1.96
CA GLY A 100 37.02 15.34 2.04
C GLY A 100 36.84 16.62 2.88
N SER A 101 35.76 16.72 3.66
CA SER A 101 35.46 17.93 4.45
C SER A 101 35.65 17.77 5.96
N LEU A 102 36.52 16.83 6.35
CA LEU A 102 37.12 16.75 7.68
C LEU A 102 38.40 17.59 7.72
N PRO A 103 38.80 18.17 8.86
CA PRO A 103 39.92 19.07 8.92
C PRO A 103 41.19 18.23 8.86
N SER A 104 41.79 18.12 7.68
CA SER A 104 43.22 17.87 7.61
C SER A 104 43.93 19.18 8.01
N PRO A 105 44.98 19.13 8.86
CA PRO A 105 45.81 20.29 9.12
C PRO A 105 46.37 20.84 7.80
N PRO A 106 46.69 22.13 7.73
CA PRO A 106 46.29 23.01 6.65
C PRO A 106 47.07 22.73 5.36
N MET A 107 46.39 22.22 4.35
CA MET A 107 46.68 22.59 2.96
C MET A 107 45.37 22.87 2.24
N LEU A 108 45.03 24.16 2.21
CA LEU A 108 44.02 24.74 1.34
C LEU A 108 44.40 24.48 -0.12
N SER A 109 43.70 23.56 -0.77
CA SER A 109 43.49 23.65 -2.21
C SER A 109 42.03 23.35 -2.52
N HIS A 110 41.31 24.45 -2.78
CA HIS A 110 40.10 24.57 -3.57
C HIS A 110 39.58 23.30 -4.24
N VAL A 111 38.42 22.80 -3.79
CA VAL A 111 37.13 22.80 -4.51
C VAL A 111 36.11 22.12 -3.59
N HIS A 112 35.22 22.86 -2.92
CA HIS A 112 34.05 22.27 -2.28
C HIS A 112 32.88 23.27 -2.23
N ASN A 113 31.88 23.06 -3.09
CA ASN A 113 30.56 23.67 -2.97
C ASN A 113 29.66 22.90 -1.96
N GLY A 114 30.26 22.14 -1.03
CA GLY A 114 29.56 21.42 0.02
C GLY A 114 29.85 22.04 1.38
N LEU A 115 28.85 22.09 2.26
CA LEU A 115 29.06 22.48 3.66
C LEU A 115 30.10 21.54 4.31
N PRO A 116 31.04 22.06 5.11
CA PRO A 116 32.00 21.23 5.84
C PRO A 116 31.30 20.17 6.69
N PHE A 117 31.91 18.99 6.82
CA PHE A 117 31.33 17.85 7.52
C PHE A 117 30.95 18.21 8.97
N GLU A 118 31.77 19.04 9.62
CA GLU A 118 31.57 19.51 11.00
C GLU A 118 30.38 20.47 11.12
N VAL A 119 30.10 21.24 10.07
CA VAL A 119 28.93 22.13 10.03
C VAL A 119 27.66 21.30 9.87
N LEU A 120 27.69 20.27 9.02
CA LEU A 120 26.57 19.33 8.88
C LEU A 120 26.36 18.53 10.17
N GLU A 121 27.43 18.02 10.79
CA GLU A 121 27.35 17.34 12.09
C GLU A 121 26.76 18.25 13.17
N ARG A 122 27.19 19.52 13.25
CA ARG A 122 26.60 20.52 14.16
C ARG A 122 25.15 20.84 13.81
N ILE A 123 24.78 20.94 12.54
CA ILE A 123 23.40 21.15 12.11
C ILE A 123 22.55 19.94 12.48
N PHE A 124 23.00 18.71 12.24
CA PHE A 124 22.26 17.49 12.59
C PHE A 124 22.16 17.30 14.11
N THR A 125 23.19 17.70 14.86
CA THR A 125 23.19 17.66 16.33
C THR A 125 22.30 18.75 16.91
N ALA A 126 22.27 19.95 16.33
CA ALA A 126 21.42 21.06 16.74
C ALA A 126 19.95 20.88 16.31
N CYS A 127 19.73 20.25 15.16
CA CYS A 127 18.42 19.85 14.63
C CYS A 127 18.05 18.42 15.02
N ALA A 128 18.75 17.83 16.00
CA ALA A 128 18.29 16.67 16.70
C ALA A 128 16.83 16.91 17.08
N PHE A 129 15.97 15.92 16.93
CA PHE A 129 14.52 15.98 17.21
C PHE A 129 13.59 16.59 16.15
N THR A 130 14.06 17.31 15.11
CA THR A 130 13.13 17.82 14.06
C THR A 130 12.99 16.90 12.85
N HIS A 131 13.96 16.01 12.62
CA HIS A 131 14.00 15.13 11.43
C HIS A 131 13.82 13.66 11.83
N ASN A 132 12.58 13.24 12.02
CA ASN A 132 12.20 11.88 12.39
C ASN A 132 11.77 11.01 11.19
N TYR A 133 11.86 11.53 9.96
CA TYR A 133 11.52 10.82 8.73
C TYR A 133 12.70 10.76 7.76
N ILE A 134 12.96 9.59 7.20
CA ILE A 134 13.88 9.40 6.09
C ILE A 134 13.09 9.26 4.81
N ARG A 135 13.41 10.07 3.80
CA ARG A 135 12.79 9.99 2.47
C ARG A 135 13.85 9.75 1.41
N LEU A 136 13.81 8.58 0.79
CA LEU A 136 14.64 8.23 -0.35
C LEU A 136 13.80 8.39 -1.62
N ARG A 137 14.29 9.18 -2.57
CA ARG A 137 13.50 9.59 -3.75
C ARG A 137 14.35 9.63 -5.01
N MET A 138 13.79 9.12 -6.10
CA MET A 138 14.31 9.30 -7.45
C MET A 138 13.25 9.95 -8.36
N ASN A 139 13.67 10.36 -9.56
CA ASN A 139 12.74 10.84 -10.58
C ASN A 139 11.79 9.71 -10.98
N ALA A 140 10.51 9.98 -11.17
CA ALA A 140 9.54 8.97 -11.61
C ALA A 140 9.99 8.27 -12.91
N ASP A 141 10.64 9.01 -13.80
CA ASP A 141 11.14 8.51 -15.08
C ASP A 141 12.54 7.86 -15.00
N TRP A 142 13.09 7.58 -13.81
CA TRP A 142 14.45 7.00 -13.71
C TRP A 142 14.60 5.71 -14.53
N GLN A 143 13.57 4.86 -14.54
CA GLN A 143 13.55 3.59 -15.29
C GLN A 143 13.69 3.82 -16.80
N TYR A 144 13.13 4.93 -17.31
CA TYR A 144 13.28 5.34 -18.70
C TYR A 144 14.71 5.84 -18.98
N TRP A 145 15.27 6.64 -18.07
CA TRP A 145 16.59 7.26 -18.25
C TRP A 145 17.76 6.29 -18.11
N VAL A 146 17.69 5.32 -17.19
CA VAL A 146 18.77 4.34 -17.03
C VAL A 146 18.77 3.30 -18.16
N GLY A 147 17.62 3.08 -18.80
CA GLY A 147 17.46 2.13 -19.91
C GLY A 147 17.34 0.68 -19.45
N GLY A 148 17.77 -0.26 -20.29
CA GLY A 148 17.60 -1.70 -20.10
C GLY A 148 18.28 -2.31 -18.86
N ILE A 149 18.43 -3.64 -18.85
CA ILE A 149 18.92 -4.41 -17.70
C ILE A 149 20.22 -3.84 -17.08
N PRO A 150 21.26 -3.45 -17.84
CA PRO A 150 22.49 -2.89 -17.26
C PRO A 150 22.26 -1.57 -16.49
N GLY A 151 21.40 -0.70 -17.01
CA GLY A 151 21.06 0.56 -16.35
C GLY A 151 20.29 0.36 -15.05
N LYS A 152 19.37 -0.61 -15.04
CA LYS A 152 18.68 -1.01 -13.81
C LYS A 152 19.66 -1.47 -12.73
N ARG A 153 20.67 -2.28 -13.08
CA ARG A 153 21.72 -2.71 -12.14
C ARG A 153 22.48 -1.54 -11.54
N HIS A 154 22.78 -0.50 -12.32
CA HIS A 154 23.40 0.72 -11.78
C HIS A 154 22.47 1.44 -10.80
N ALA A 155 21.17 1.49 -11.05
CA ALA A 155 20.19 2.11 -10.16
C ALA A 155 20.03 1.33 -8.84
N ASP A 156 20.02 0.00 -8.92
CA ASP A 156 19.97 -0.87 -7.73
C ASP A 156 21.26 -0.69 -6.88
N LEU A 157 22.43 -0.59 -7.53
CA LEU A 157 23.70 -0.29 -6.86
C LEU A 157 23.72 1.10 -6.21
N TYR A 158 23.20 2.11 -6.92
CA TYR A 158 23.03 3.47 -6.37
C TYR A 158 22.13 3.46 -5.13
N ALA A 159 20.97 2.80 -5.22
CA ALA A 159 20.04 2.70 -4.10
C ALA A 159 20.68 2.05 -2.87
N PHE A 160 21.40 0.95 -3.09
CA PHE A 160 22.16 0.26 -2.06
C PHE A 160 23.24 1.15 -1.42
N ALA A 161 24.02 1.88 -2.24
CA ALA A 161 25.06 2.77 -1.74
C ALA A 161 24.49 3.91 -0.88
N VAL A 162 23.37 4.51 -1.30
CA VAL A 162 22.66 5.53 -0.52
C VAL A 162 22.13 4.95 0.80
N GLU A 163 21.53 3.76 0.78
CA GLU A 163 21.03 3.11 2.00
C GLU A 163 22.15 2.81 3.01
N CYS A 164 23.32 2.38 2.53
CA CYS A 164 24.51 2.16 3.35
C CYS A 164 25.06 3.47 3.91
N ALA A 165 25.17 4.51 3.08
CA ALA A 165 25.60 5.85 3.48
C ALA A 165 24.68 6.43 4.56
N VAL A 166 23.35 6.29 4.41
CA VAL A 166 22.37 6.74 5.41
C VAL A 166 22.48 5.94 6.70
N SER A 167 22.68 4.63 6.61
CA SER A 167 22.90 3.78 7.80
C SER A 167 24.14 4.21 8.57
N TYR A 168 25.24 4.43 7.86
CA TYR A 168 26.49 4.94 8.42
C TYR A 168 26.32 6.29 9.11
N MET A 169 25.77 7.28 8.40
CA MET A 169 25.53 8.63 8.93
C MET A 169 24.65 8.59 10.18
N SER A 170 23.62 7.75 10.18
CA SER A 170 22.69 7.63 11.31
C SER A 170 23.30 7.10 12.59
N HIS A 171 24.30 6.22 12.44
CA HIS A 171 25.05 5.69 13.57
C HIS A 171 26.11 6.68 14.03
N LYS A 172 26.91 7.20 13.08
CA LYS A 172 27.98 8.18 13.36
C LYS A 172 27.44 9.43 14.07
N TRP A 173 26.28 9.93 13.64
CA TRP A 173 25.67 11.14 14.22
C TRP A 173 24.56 10.84 15.24
N GLY A 174 24.37 9.57 15.62
CA GLY A 174 23.50 9.20 16.74
C GLY A 174 21.98 9.40 16.54
N PHE A 175 21.50 9.65 15.32
CA PHE A 175 20.07 9.91 15.07
C PHE A 175 19.24 8.68 14.74
N ALA A 176 19.85 7.49 14.61
CA ALA A 176 19.13 6.26 14.24
C ALA A 176 17.91 5.96 15.13
N SER A 177 18.00 6.27 16.43
CA SER A 177 16.92 6.05 17.41
C SER A 177 15.76 7.04 17.32
N TRP A 178 15.87 8.09 16.51
CA TRP A 178 14.85 9.14 16.35
C TRP A 178 14.01 8.94 15.09
N VAL A 179 14.44 8.07 14.17
CA VAL A 179 13.74 7.79 12.93
C VAL A 179 12.48 6.99 13.23
N VAL A 180 11.31 7.59 12.99
CA VAL A 180 9.98 6.98 13.17
C VAL A 180 9.34 6.57 11.85
N GLY A 181 9.79 7.11 10.71
CA GLY A 181 9.22 6.75 9.42
C GLY A 181 10.20 6.75 8.26
N VAL A 182 9.93 5.88 7.28
CA VAL A 182 10.73 5.74 6.06
C VAL A 182 9.81 5.80 4.84
N THR A 183 10.14 6.69 3.89
CA THR A 183 9.43 6.84 2.63
C THR A 183 10.35 6.54 1.45
N PHE A 184 9.94 5.62 0.60
CA PHE A 184 10.57 5.28 -0.67
C PHE A 184 9.70 5.83 -1.81
N GLU A 185 10.16 6.87 -2.49
CA GLU A 185 9.42 7.47 -3.61
C GLU A 185 10.12 7.23 -4.94
N CYS A 186 9.50 6.42 -5.79
CA CYS A 186 10.09 5.95 -7.04
C CYS A 186 11.48 5.34 -6.85
N TRP A 187 11.76 4.79 -5.66
CA TRP A 187 13.06 4.25 -5.29
C TRP A 187 13.26 2.85 -5.88
N PRO A 188 14.45 2.51 -6.42
CA PRO A 188 14.82 1.15 -6.78
C PRO A 188 14.75 0.25 -5.54
N SER A 189 14.22 -0.97 -5.68
CA SER A 189 14.10 -1.86 -4.54
C SER A 189 15.41 -2.58 -4.31
N THR A 190 16.02 -2.37 -3.15
CA THR A 190 17.00 -3.29 -2.60
C THR A 190 16.29 -4.54 -2.05
N PRO A 191 16.98 -5.69 -1.94
CA PRO A 191 16.34 -6.97 -1.57
C PRO A 191 15.72 -6.93 -0.17
N ALA A 192 16.43 -6.33 0.79
CA ALA A 192 16.00 -6.22 2.17
C ALA A 192 15.71 -4.76 2.59
N PRO A 193 14.84 -4.53 3.59
CA PRO A 193 14.61 -3.20 4.13
C PRO A 193 15.83 -2.77 4.98
N PHE A 194 16.58 -1.78 4.51
CA PHE A 194 17.79 -1.32 5.19
C PHE A 194 17.55 -0.79 6.61
N PHE A 195 16.34 -0.32 6.89
CA PHE A 195 15.97 0.19 8.20
C PHE A 195 15.70 -0.91 9.24
N PHE A 196 15.59 -2.18 8.85
CA PHE A 196 15.08 -3.25 9.72
C PHE A 196 15.84 -3.40 11.04
N LYS A 197 17.17 -3.39 11.00
CA LYS A 197 18.03 -3.45 12.21
C LYS A 197 18.66 -2.10 12.57
N VAL A 198 18.66 -1.14 11.64
CA VAL A 198 19.30 0.18 11.83
C VAL A 198 18.36 1.14 12.56
N PHE A 199 17.09 1.21 12.15
CA PHE A 199 16.10 2.14 12.72
C PHE A 199 15.01 1.36 13.46
N THR A 200 15.34 0.95 14.69
CA THR A 200 14.48 0.10 15.52
C THR A 200 13.16 0.75 15.96
N ARG A 201 13.03 2.08 15.77
CA ARG A 201 11.82 2.85 16.11
C ARG A 201 10.94 3.18 14.91
N VAL A 202 11.21 2.65 13.71
CA VAL A 202 10.36 2.90 12.55
C VAL A 202 8.97 2.29 12.77
N ARG A 203 7.96 3.15 12.74
CA ARG A 203 6.54 2.83 12.86
C ARG A 203 5.79 3.02 11.55
N GLU A 204 6.28 3.87 10.66
CA GLU A 204 5.61 4.22 9.40
C GLU A 204 6.48 3.89 8.20
N VAL A 205 5.95 3.11 7.26
CA VAL A 205 6.64 2.77 6.02
C VAL A 205 5.75 3.13 4.83
N VAL A 206 6.30 3.94 3.92
CA VAL A 206 5.60 4.38 2.71
C VAL A 206 6.39 3.98 1.48
N TYR A 207 5.80 3.19 0.60
CA TYR A 207 6.26 2.96 -0.76
C TYR A 207 5.35 3.74 -1.71
N HIS A 208 5.92 4.66 -2.47
CA HIS A 208 5.17 5.53 -3.37
C HIS A 208 5.79 5.56 -4.75
N GLY A 209 5.16 4.89 -5.71
CA GLY A 209 5.47 5.03 -7.11
C GLY A 209 4.70 6.17 -7.77
N LYS A 210 5.24 6.63 -8.89
CA LYS A 210 4.57 7.50 -9.84
C LYS A 210 4.61 6.79 -11.20
N SER A 211 3.59 7.01 -12.02
CA SER A 211 3.62 6.52 -13.39
C SER A 211 4.80 7.16 -14.10
N CYS A 212 5.66 6.33 -14.70
CA CYS A 212 6.72 6.79 -15.58
C CYS A 212 6.27 6.73 -17.04
N ARG A 213 7.10 7.24 -17.96
CA ARG A 213 6.88 7.19 -19.42
C ARG A 213 6.68 5.76 -19.96
N LEU A 214 7.29 4.76 -19.32
CA LEU A 214 7.13 3.35 -19.69
C LEU A 214 5.81 2.75 -19.18
N ARG A 215 4.97 3.55 -18.49
CA ARG A 215 3.75 3.08 -17.80
C ARG A 215 4.04 1.93 -16.82
N SER A 216 5.27 1.84 -16.33
CA SER A 216 5.68 0.89 -15.31
C SER A 216 5.68 1.54 -13.94
N TYR A 217 5.36 0.73 -12.93
CA TYR A 217 5.48 1.11 -11.53
C TYR A 217 6.77 0.55 -10.94
N PRO A 218 7.35 1.22 -9.92
CA PRO A 218 8.45 0.65 -9.15
C PRO A 218 8.06 -0.72 -8.59
N VAL A 219 8.92 -1.71 -8.82
CA VAL A 219 8.76 -3.06 -8.28
C VAL A 219 9.43 -3.08 -6.92
N ILE A 220 8.68 -3.43 -5.88
CA ILE A 220 9.24 -3.81 -4.59
C ILE A 220 9.59 -5.29 -4.74
N GLY A 221 10.88 -5.58 -4.89
CA GLY A 221 11.37 -6.94 -5.14
C GLY A 221 11.42 -7.76 -3.85
N TYR A 222 11.23 -9.08 -4.00
CA TYR A 222 11.28 -10.09 -2.93
C TYR A 222 10.32 -9.82 -1.77
N PRO A 223 9.98 -10.82 -0.91
CA PRO A 223 9.20 -10.52 0.27
C PRO A 223 10.02 -9.63 1.21
N ARG A 224 9.83 -8.32 1.07
CA ARG A 224 10.51 -7.28 1.85
C ARG A 224 9.90 -7.22 3.25
N ILE A 225 10.17 -8.23 4.07
CA ILE A 225 9.56 -8.44 5.39
C ILE A 225 9.86 -7.22 6.28
N LEU A 226 8.81 -6.57 6.77
CA LEU A 226 8.89 -5.39 7.60
C LEU A 226 9.08 -5.75 9.08
N PRO A 227 9.78 -4.91 9.87
CA PRO A 227 10.01 -5.19 11.29
C PRO A 227 8.74 -5.04 12.13
N ALA A 228 8.68 -5.74 13.27
CA ALA A 228 7.53 -5.75 14.18
C ALA A 228 7.16 -4.39 14.79
N SER A 229 8.04 -3.39 14.69
CA SER A 229 7.81 -2.02 15.12
C SER A 229 6.86 -1.24 14.21
N VAL A 230 6.65 -1.70 12.97
CA VAL A 230 5.80 -1.02 11.99
C VAL A 230 4.32 -1.11 12.39
N VAL A 231 3.68 0.06 12.45
CA VAL A 231 2.27 0.25 12.81
C VAL A 231 1.44 0.74 11.62
N SER A 232 2.07 1.45 10.66
CA SER A 232 1.41 1.92 9.44
C SER A 232 2.23 1.59 8.20
N LEU A 233 1.56 0.99 7.21
CA LEU A 233 2.11 0.68 5.90
C LEU A 233 1.26 1.34 4.81
N ARG A 234 1.91 2.06 3.90
CA ARG A 234 1.26 2.61 2.70
C ARG A 234 2.03 2.15 1.46
N ILE A 235 1.35 1.48 0.55
CA ILE A 235 1.90 1.06 -0.75
C ILE A 235 1.03 1.72 -1.83
N ILE A 236 1.60 2.65 -2.57
CA ILE A 236 0.88 3.48 -3.53
C ILE A 236 1.56 3.37 -4.89
N ARG A 237 0.86 2.89 -5.91
CA ARG A 237 1.33 2.80 -7.29
C ARG A 237 2.65 2.05 -7.39
N CYS A 238 2.72 0.90 -6.71
CA CYS A 238 3.87 0.00 -6.73
C CYS A 238 3.47 -1.38 -7.25
N CYS A 239 4.47 -2.22 -7.50
CA CYS A 239 4.30 -3.57 -8.00
C CYS A 239 4.93 -4.57 -7.03
N LEU A 240 4.16 -5.55 -6.54
CA LEU A 240 4.62 -6.60 -5.62
C LEU A 240 4.73 -7.92 -6.39
N ARG A 241 5.83 -8.13 -7.11
CA ARG A 241 5.99 -9.32 -7.98
C ARG A 241 6.43 -10.54 -7.19
N ALA A 242 5.76 -11.67 -7.41
CA ALA A 242 6.12 -12.99 -6.89
C ALA A 242 6.02 -13.18 -5.37
N TYR A 243 5.33 -12.30 -4.65
CA TYR A 243 4.98 -12.49 -3.24
C TYR A 243 3.71 -11.72 -2.88
N SER A 244 3.11 -12.07 -1.73
CA SER A 244 1.89 -11.45 -1.24
C SER A 244 2.15 -10.36 -0.20
N ILE A 245 1.19 -9.47 0.01
CA ILE A 245 1.32 -8.44 1.06
C ILE A 245 1.45 -9.04 2.47
N GLU A 246 0.84 -10.20 2.72
CA GLU A 246 0.97 -10.95 3.98
C GLU A 246 2.43 -11.35 4.23
N CYS A 247 3.19 -11.69 3.19
CA CYS A 247 4.61 -12.01 3.31
C CYS A 247 5.39 -10.80 3.84
N MET A 248 5.09 -9.60 3.32
CA MET A 248 5.69 -8.34 3.78
C MET A 248 5.34 -8.05 5.25
N LEU A 249 4.13 -8.43 5.69
CA LEU A 249 3.60 -8.16 7.03
C LEU A 249 3.82 -9.29 8.04
N ALA A 250 4.53 -10.36 7.68
CA ALA A 250 4.62 -11.58 8.49
C ALA A 250 5.20 -11.38 9.91
N LEU A 251 6.06 -10.37 10.11
CA LEU A 251 6.60 -10.01 11.44
C LEU A 251 5.88 -8.81 12.09
N CYS A 252 4.93 -8.18 11.40
CA CYS A 252 4.28 -6.94 11.82
C CYS A 252 3.09 -7.17 12.74
N CYS A 253 3.29 -7.81 13.91
CA CYS A 253 2.20 -8.09 14.85
C CYS A 253 1.45 -6.84 15.35
N ASN A 254 2.07 -5.66 15.29
CA ASN A 254 1.51 -4.38 15.73
C ASN A 254 0.95 -3.50 14.61
N ILE A 255 0.85 -4.00 13.37
CA ILE A 255 0.30 -3.21 12.27
C ILE A 255 -1.17 -2.85 12.56
N GLN A 256 -1.48 -1.57 12.49
CA GLN A 256 -2.82 -1.04 12.73
C GLN A 256 -3.42 -0.44 11.46
N SER A 257 -2.59 0.07 10.55
CA SER A 257 -3.06 0.75 9.35
C SER A 257 -2.34 0.22 8.11
N VAL A 258 -3.12 -0.21 7.11
CA VAL A 258 -2.61 -0.63 5.80
C VAL A 258 -3.35 0.11 4.70
N THR A 259 -2.61 0.81 3.84
CA THR A 259 -3.13 1.45 2.62
C THR A 259 -2.50 0.80 1.40
N ILE A 260 -3.33 0.26 0.51
CA ILE A 260 -2.93 -0.35 -0.76
C ILE A 260 -3.62 0.43 -1.86
N HIS A 261 -2.86 1.23 -2.62
CA HIS A 261 -3.44 2.12 -3.63
C HIS A 261 -2.84 1.88 -5.00
N SER A 262 -3.64 1.42 -5.96
CA SER A 262 -3.20 1.10 -7.32
C SER A 262 -1.98 0.16 -7.34
N VAL A 263 -1.97 -0.84 -6.47
CA VAL A 263 -0.88 -1.82 -6.38
C VAL A 263 -1.12 -2.94 -7.38
N TYR A 264 -0.08 -3.28 -8.14
CA TYR A 264 -0.09 -4.39 -9.08
C TYR A 264 0.47 -5.63 -8.40
N TYR A 265 -0.17 -6.78 -8.63
CA TYR A 265 0.15 -8.06 -7.98
C TYR A 265 -0.03 -7.98 -6.45
N GLY A 266 0.86 -8.59 -5.65
CA GLY A 266 0.73 -8.60 -4.19
C GLY A 266 -0.23 -9.66 -3.65
N HIS A 267 -0.66 -10.58 -4.51
CA HIS A 267 -1.45 -11.76 -4.19
C HIS A 267 -0.62 -13.02 -4.48
N VAL A 268 -1.02 -14.14 -3.91
CA VAL A 268 -0.47 -15.44 -4.28
C VAL A 268 -1.07 -15.88 -5.61
N MET A 269 -0.25 -16.14 -6.64
CA MET A 269 -0.75 -16.53 -7.97
C MET A 269 -1.24 -17.99 -8.07
N ALA A 270 -1.51 -18.65 -6.93
CA ALA A 270 -1.94 -20.04 -6.94
C ALA A 270 -3.32 -20.15 -7.61
N PRO A 271 -3.59 -21.20 -8.41
CA PRO A 271 -4.94 -21.45 -8.89
C PRO A 271 -5.83 -21.72 -7.68
N LEU A 272 -6.63 -20.73 -7.29
CA LEU A 272 -7.61 -20.81 -6.20
C LEU A 272 -8.78 -21.76 -6.53
N ALA A 273 -8.57 -22.77 -7.39
CA ALA A 273 -9.58 -23.72 -7.81
C ALA A 273 -10.15 -24.54 -6.63
N ARG A 274 -9.37 -24.72 -5.56
CA ARG A 274 -9.85 -25.23 -4.27
C ARG A 274 -8.97 -24.73 -3.12
N ALA A 275 -9.56 -24.55 -1.94
CA ALA A 275 -8.80 -24.31 -0.72
C ALA A 275 -7.82 -25.48 -0.46
N PHE A 276 -6.61 -25.18 -0.01
CA PHE A 276 -5.67 -26.20 0.44
C PHE A 276 -6.20 -26.83 1.74
N THR A 277 -6.27 -28.16 1.78
CA THR A 277 -6.60 -28.87 3.01
C THR A 277 -5.37 -29.00 3.91
N ALA A 278 -5.58 -29.22 5.21
CA ALA A 278 -4.48 -29.54 6.13
C ALA A 278 -3.67 -30.77 5.65
N ALA A 279 -4.32 -31.72 4.96
CA ALA A 279 -3.65 -32.86 4.35
C ALA A 279 -2.77 -32.49 3.15
N ASP A 280 -3.19 -31.54 2.30
CA ASP A 280 -2.37 -31.02 1.21
C ASP A 280 -1.09 -30.35 1.75
N ILE A 281 -1.23 -29.57 2.84
CA ILE A 281 -0.12 -28.91 3.55
C ILE A 281 0.82 -29.95 4.18
N ALA A 282 0.29 -30.92 4.92
CA ALA A 282 1.09 -31.99 5.53
C ALA A 282 1.82 -32.86 4.48
N LYS A 283 1.16 -33.17 3.36
CA LYS A 283 1.76 -33.90 2.24
C LYS A 283 2.88 -33.11 1.57
N TRP A 284 2.71 -31.81 1.42
CA TRP A 284 3.73 -30.94 0.85
C TRP A 284 4.94 -30.80 1.78
N LEU A 285 4.71 -30.55 3.07
CA LEU A 285 5.76 -30.45 4.10
C LEU A 285 6.58 -31.75 4.20
N SER A 286 5.90 -32.89 4.19
CA SER A 286 6.56 -34.20 4.23
C SER A 286 7.38 -34.47 2.96
N LYS A 287 6.88 -34.13 1.77
CA LYS A 287 7.62 -34.24 0.50
C LYS A 287 8.91 -33.42 0.52
N ARG A 288 8.91 -32.25 1.17
CA ARG A 288 10.06 -31.34 1.26
C ARG A 288 10.93 -31.56 2.52
N ARG A 289 10.64 -32.60 3.31
CA ARG A 289 11.34 -32.92 4.57
C ARG A 289 11.39 -31.76 5.58
N ILE A 290 10.42 -30.85 5.52
CA ILE A 290 10.31 -29.74 6.46
C ILE A 290 9.73 -30.30 7.75
N LYS A 291 10.59 -30.51 8.76
CA LYS A 291 10.16 -30.89 10.11
C LYS A 291 9.61 -29.66 10.83
N ILE A 292 8.30 -29.45 10.78
CA ILE A 292 7.68 -28.46 11.65
C ILE A 292 7.65 -29.04 13.07
N ALA A 293 8.47 -28.50 13.97
CA ALA A 293 8.35 -28.77 15.40
C ALA A 293 7.05 -28.11 15.89
N SER A 294 5.95 -28.87 15.83
CA SER A 294 4.57 -28.43 16.12
C SER A 294 4.02 -27.38 15.14
N PRO A 295 2.93 -27.67 14.41
CA PRO A 295 2.21 -26.63 13.65
C PRO A 295 1.78 -25.47 14.55
N CYS A 296 1.62 -25.70 15.85
CA CYS A 296 1.18 -24.69 16.82
C CYS A 296 2.29 -23.75 17.31
N GLY A 297 3.57 -24.13 17.23
CA GLY A 297 4.67 -23.34 17.81
C GLY A 297 5.01 -22.04 17.07
N ALA A 298 4.75 -22.00 15.76
CA ALA A 298 4.89 -20.79 14.94
C ALA A 298 3.57 -20.01 14.79
N LEU A 299 2.45 -20.58 15.26
CA LEU A 299 1.08 -20.08 15.01
C LEU A 299 0.44 -19.31 16.18
N GLU A 300 1.11 -19.18 17.33
CA GLU A 300 0.71 -18.19 18.36
C GLU A 300 1.19 -16.77 18.06
N LEU A 301 1.68 -16.51 16.84
CA LEU A 301 1.71 -15.14 16.33
C LEU A 301 0.26 -14.74 16.06
N TYR A 302 -0.37 -14.11 17.05
CA TYR A 302 -1.66 -13.46 16.90
C TYR A 302 -1.63 -12.68 15.58
N PRO A 303 -2.51 -13.02 14.62
CA PRO A 303 -2.46 -12.37 13.33
C PRO A 303 -2.69 -10.88 13.55
N PRO A 304 -1.95 -10.03 12.83
CA PRO A 304 -2.01 -8.60 13.05
C PRO A 304 -3.45 -8.08 12.99
N SER A 305 -3.88 -7.39 14.05
CA SER A 305 -5.21 -6.80 14.13
C SER A 305 -5.21 -5.45 13.41
N ILE A 306 -5.39 -5.48 12.10
CA ILE A 306 -5.51 -4.27 11.29
C ILE A 306 -6.78 -3.54 11.73
N LYS A 307 -6.64 -2.30 12.19
CA LYS A 307 -7.76 -1.44 12.58
C LYS A 307 -8.28 -0.61 11.41
N ARG A 308 -7.36 -0.15 10.55
CA ARG A 308 -7.64 0.67 9.36
C ARG A 308 -7.12 0.00 8.10
N LEU A 309 -8.00 -0.24 7.14
CA LEU A 309 -7.66 -0.75 5.83
C LEU A 309 -8.16 0.21 4.76
N SER A 310 -7.27 0.66 3.87
CA SER A 310 -7.64 1.49 2.72
C SER A 310 -7.19 0.77 1.44
N LEU A 311 -8.14 0.41 0.58
CA LEU A 311 -7.92 -0.32 -0.66
C LEU A 311 -8.38 0.54 -1.83
N HIS A 312 -7.45 0.86 -2.72
CA HIS A 312 -7.75 1.43 -4.01
C HIS A 312 -7.27 0.49 -5.10
N VAL A 313 -8.23 -0.06 -5.84
CA VAL A 313 -7.96 -1.00 -6.92
C VAL A 313 -7.64 -0.23 -8.20
N PRO A 314 -6.58 -0.58 -8.95
CA PRO A 314 -6.30 0.08 -10.22
C PRO A 314 -7.43 -0.19 -11.24
N ASP A 315 -7.90 0.87 -11.89
CA ASP A 315 -9.01 0.80 -12.85
C ASP A 315 -8.68 0.07 -14.17
N SER A 316 -7.40 -0.05 -14.52
CA SER A 316 -6.97 -0.62 -15.80
C SER A 316 -6.84 -2.14 -15.73
N SER A 317 -7.94 -2.84 -16.02
CA SER A 317 -7.97 -4.30 -16.26
C SER A 317 -7.05 -4.75 -17.42
N TYR A 318 -6.69 -3.84 -18.33
CA TYR A 318 -5.99 -4.15 -19.59
C TYR A 318 -4.60 -4.82 -19.47
N VAL A 319 -3.96 -4.85 -18.30
CA VAL A 319 -2.60 -5.41 -18.16
C VAL A 319 -2.52 -6.61 -17.22
N ILE A 320 -3.59 -6.89 -16.46
CA ILE A 320 -3.62 -8.06 -15.58
C ILE A 320 -4.54 -9.10 -16.23
N ASN A 321 -4.13 -9.63 -17.39
CA ASN A 321 -4.55 -10.96 -17.84
C ASN A 321 -3.93 -12.02 -16.91
N SER A 322 -4.18 -11.90 -15.61
CA SER A 322 -3.86 -12.96 -14.67
C SER A 322 -4.98 -13.98 -14.78
N THR A 323 -4.61 -15.21 -15.06
CA THR A 323 -5.48 -16.38 -15.01
C THR A 323 -6.10 -16.63 -13.62
N ALA A 324 -5.74 -15.83 -12.61
CA ALA A 324 -6.23 -15.93 -11.24
C ALA A 324 -7.43 -15.02 -10.92
N SER A 325 -7.91 -14.19 -11.85
CA SER A 325 -9.15 -13.42 -11.66
C SER A 325 -10.37 -14.34 -11.78
N ASP A 326 -11.43 -14.06 -11.03
CA ASP A 326 -12.70 -14.79 -11.19
C ASP A 326 -13.40 -14.42 -12.52
N ALA A 327 -14.50 -15.11 -12.86
CA ALA A 327 -15.26 -14.86 -14.10
C ALA A 327 -15.76 -13.40 -14.23
N ARG A 328 -15.76 -12.63 -13.14
CA ARG A 328 -16.18 -11.22 -13.09
C ARG A 328 -14.99 -10.25 -13.14
N GLY A 329 -13.77 -10.77 -13.29
CA GLY A 329 -12.54 -9.97 -13.34
C GLY A 329 -12.13 -9.40 -11.98
N THR A 330 -12.54 -10.00 -10.86
CA THR A 330 -12.15 -9.51 -9.52
C THR A 330 -10.63 -9.53 -9.39
N PRO A 331 -9.99 -8.44 -8.94
CA PRO A 331 -8.57 -8.43 -8.65
C PRO A 331 -8.22 -9.56 -7.67
N PRO A 332 -7.20 -10.40 -7.96
CA PRO A 332 -6.86 -11.53 -7.11
C PRO A 332 -6.53 -11.14 -5.66
N LEU A 333 -5.98 -9.95 -5.43
CA LEU A 333 -5.74 -9.43 -4.08
C LEU A 333 -7.04 -9.24 -3.29
N LEU A 334 -8.12 -8.78 -3.93
CA LEU A 334 -9.43 -8.66 -3.26
C LEU A 334 -10.02 -10.05 -2.96
N LEU A 335 -9.89 -11.01 -3.88
CA LEU A 335 -10.32 -12.39 -3.64
C LEU A 335 -9.56 -13.03 -2.46
N GLN A 336 -8.28 -12.70 -2.34
CA GLN A 336 -7.44 -13.18 -1.25
C GLN A 336 -7.82 -12.53 0.10
N LEU A 337 -8.11 -11.22 0.11
CA LEU A 337 -8.53 -10.51 1.32
C LEU A 337 -9.97 -10.85 1.75
N PHE A 338 -10.85 -11.14 0.78
CA PHE A 338 -12.28 -11.41 1.00
C PHE A 338 -12.75 -12.67 0.23
N PRO A 339 -12.36 -13.88 0.67
CA PRO A 339 -12.70 -15.14 0.00
C PRO A 339 -14.22 -15.41 -0.04
N GLU A 340 -14.71 -16.24 -0.96
CA GLU A 340 -16.17 -16.51 -1.07
C GLU A 340 -16.74 -17.38 0.05
N SER A 341 -15.94 -18.27 0.63
CA SER A 341 -16.37 -19.15 1.71
C SER A 341 -16.10 -18.51 3.08
N SER A 342 -17.10 -18.59 3.97
CA SER A 342 -16.97 -18.23 5.40
C SER A 342 -15.67 -18.81 5.98
N PRO A 343 -14.93 -18.06 6.82
CA PRO A 343 -13.65 -18.53 7.34
C PRO A 343 -13.87 -19.71 8.28
N LEU A 344 -13.71 -20.93 7.77
CA LEU A 344 -13.34 -22.05 8.64
C LEU A 344 -11.97 -21.70 9.25
N PRO A 345 -11.78 -21.87 10.57
CA PRO A 345 -10.60 -21.42 11.30
C PRO A 345 -9.40 -22.37 11.09
N VAL A 346 -9.22 -22.86 9.86
CA VAL A 346 -8.02 -23.60 9.51
C VAL A 346 -6.99 -22.54 9.15
N ALA A 347 -5.88 -22.49 9.88
CA ALA A 347 -4.69 -21.77 9.47
C ALA A 347 -4.32 -22.25 8.06
N LEU A 348 -4.78 -21.53 7.05
CA LEU A 348 -4.47 -21.83 5.67
C LEU A 348 -2.97 -21.49 5.52
N TYR A 349 -2.28 -22.26 4.71
CA TYR A 349 -0.95 -21.91 4.22
C TYR A 349 -1.04 -21.94 2.71
N TYR A 350 -0.54 -20.90 2.04
CA TYR A 350 -0.37 -20.98 0.59
C TYR A 350 0.90 -21.77 0.31
N LEU A 351 0.76 -22.85 -0.45
CA LEU A 351 1.87 -23.70 -0.89
C LEU A 351 2.22 -23.30 -2.32
N TRP A 352 3.42 -22.77 -2.53
CA TRP A 352 3.95 -22.45 -3.86
C TRP A 352 5.25 -23.19 -4.07
N ASP A 353 5.31 -24.17 -4.98
CA ASP A 353 6.46 -24.96 -5.46
C ASP A 353 7.52 -25.43 -4.43
N ASP A 354 8.05 -24.56 -3.58
CA ASP A 354 9.01 -24.79 -2.49
C ASP A 354 8.84 -23.87 -1.23
N LYS A 355 7.79 -23.05 -1.16
CA LYS A 355 7.55 -22.04 -0.13
C LYS A 355 6.15 -22.16 0.46
N ALA A 356 6.05 -22.04 1.79
CA ALA A 356 4.80 -21.98 2.53
C ALA A 356 4.60 -20.55 3.07
N PHE A 357 3.53 -19.89 2.66
CA PHE A 357 3.24 -18.52 3.10
C PHE A 357 2.05 -18.54 4.09
N PRO A 358 2.14 -17.81 5.22
CA PRO A 358 1.04 -17.70 6.17
C PRO A 358 -0.17 -17.03 5.51
N VAL A 359 -1.38 -17.48 5.87
CA VAL A 359 -2.62 -16.99 5.24
C VAL A 359 -3.34 -15.97 6.09
N CYS A 360 -3.83 -14.98 5.36
CA CYS A 360 -4.81 -13.95 5.70
C CYS A 360 -4.40 -12.97 6.79
N LEU A 361 -4.32 -11.70 6.37
CA LEU A 361 -4.49 -10.59 7.30
C LEU A 361 -5.81 -10.81 8.06
N CYS A 362 -5.76 -10.70 9.39
CA CYS A 362 -6.96 -10.81 10.21
C CYS A 362 -7.78 -9.54 10.03
N LEU A 363 -8.78 -9.60 9.15
CA LEU A 363 -9.65 -8.46 8.87
C LEU A 363 -10.80 -8.31 9.88
N SER A 364 -10.97 -9.26 10.81
CA SER A 364 -12.02 -9.20 11.83
C SER A 364 -11.81 -8.08 12.85
N ALA A 365 -10.61 -7.48 12.91
CA ALA A 365 -10.35 -6.31 13.75
C ALA A 365 -10.52 -4.97 13.04
N VAL A 366 -10.87 -4.97 11.74
CA VAL A 366 -10.99 -3.75 10.94
C VAL A 366 -12.21 -2.96 11.41
N GLN A 367 -11.95 -1.74 11.87
CA GLN A 367 -12.93 -0.77 12.34
C GLN A 367 -13.16 0.33 11.30
N ASP A 368 -12.12 0.66 10.54
CA ASP A 368 -12.10 1.72 9.53
C ASP A 368 -11.72 1.13 8.18
N LEU A 369 -12.66 1.10 7.25
CA LEU A 369 -12.48 0.56 5.91
C LEU A 369 -12.72 1.65 4.86
N GLU A 370 -11.72 1.94 4.05
CA GLU A 370 -11.85 2.78 2.86
C GLU A 370 -11.69 1.90 1.62
N LEU A 371 -12.70 1.90 0.75
CA LEU A 371 -12.69 1.19 -0.53
C LEU A 371 -12.88 2.20 -1.67
N ILE A 372 -11.86 2.31 -2.52
CA ILE A 372 -11.92 3.05 -3.76
C ILE A 372 -12.06 2.02 -4.90
N LEU A 373 -13.25 1.97 -5.48
CA LEU A 373 -13.68 0.95 -6.43
C LEU A 373 -14.11 1.59 -7.74
N SER A 374 -13.84 0.90 -8.83
CA SER A 374 -14.48 1.19 -10.11
C SER A 374 -15.97 0.81 -10.06
N ALA A 375 -16.80 1.43 -10.88
CA ALA A 375 -18.25 1.12 -10.93
C ALA A 375 -18.55 -0.37 -11.15
N HIS A 376 -17.72 -1.08 -11.93
CA HIS A 376 -17.89 -2.50 -12.19
C HIS A 376 -17.51 -3.41 -11.02
N MET A 377 -16.79 -2.93 -9.99
CA MET A 377 -16.36 -3.74 -8.83
C MET A 377 -17.33 -3.67 -7.64
N ARG A 378 -18.48 -3.01 -7.78
CA ARG A 378 -19.51 -2.89 -6.72
C ARG A 378 -20.00 -4.25 -6.20
N TYR A 379 -20.02 -5.27 -7.06
CA TYR A 379 -20.44 -6.63 -6.68
C TYR A 379 -19.57 -7.27 -5.61
N VAL A 380 -18.38 -6.72 -5.30
CA VAL A 380 -17.49 -7.24 -4.26
C VAL A 380 -17.97 -6.84 -2.85
N LEU A 381 -18.77 -5.79 -2.71
CA LEU A 381 -19.20 -5.26 -1.40
C LEU A 381 -19.93 -6.27 -0.51
N PRO A 382 -20.85 -7.12 -0.99
CA PRO A 382 -21.44 -8.18 -0.17
C PRO A 382 -20.40 -9.14 0.41
N ARG A 383 -19.34 -9.48 -0.36
CA ARG A 383 -18.23 -10.32 0.14
C ARG A 383 -17.46 -9.60 1.25
N VAL A 384 -17.17 -8.32 1.07
CA VAL A 384 -16.52 -7.48 2.11
C VAL A 384 -17.36 -7.45 3.38
N ALA A 385 -18.67 -7.17 3.24
CA ALA A 385 -19.61 -7.08 4.35
C ALA A 385 -19.67 -8.39 5.15
N MET A 386 -19.63 -9.55 4.48
CA MET A 386 -19.60 -10.84 5.14
C MET A 386 -18.38 -11.03 6.07
N HIS A 387 -17.22 -10.49 5.70
CA HIS A 387 -15.96 -10.66 6.45
C HIS A 387 -15.77 -9.62 7.55
N THR A 388 -16.19 -8.39 7.30
CA THR A 388 -15.81 -7.23 8.11
C THR A 388 -17.01 -6.46 8.67
N GLY A 389 -18.21 -6.73 8.17
CA GLY A 389 -19.39 -5.92 8.47
C GLY A 389 -19.87 -5.95 9.92
N ARG A 390 -19.47 -6.95 10.72
CA ARG A 390 -19.72 -7.00 12.17
C ARG A 390 -18.80 -6.09 12.99
N HIS A 391 -17.67 -5.66 12.43
CA HIS A 391 -16.61 -4.98 13.16
C HIS A 391 -16.35 -3.56 12.66
N ILE A 392 -16.67 -3.28 11.39
CA ILE A 392 -16.53 -1.96 10.81
C ILE A 392 -17.47 -0.98 11.49
N THR A 393 -16.89 0.11 11.98
CA THR A 393 -17.58 1.28 12.52
C THR A 393 -17.52 2.47 11.56
N VAL A 394 -16.52 2.53 10.67
CA VAL A 394 -16.35 3.59 9.68
C VAL A 394 -16.14 2.95 8.31
N LEU A 395 -17.01 3.26 7.35
CA LEU A 395 -16.92 2.78 5.97
C LEU A 395 -16.90 3.98 5.02
N ARG A 396 -15.80 4.11 4.28
CA ARG A 396 -15.68 5.06 3.19
C ARG A 396 -15.66 4.35 1.85
N LEU A 397 -16.65 4.59 1.02
CA LEU A 397 -16.73 4.09 -0.35
C LEU A 397 -16.48 5.23 -1.32
N VAL A 398 -15.59 5.04 -2.28
CA VAL A 398 -15.35 5.99 -3.37
C VAL A 398 -15.54 5.24 -4.67
N PHE A 399 -16.56 5.61 -5.44
CA PHE A 399 -16.84 5.04 -6.75
C PHE A 399 -16.28 5.94 -7.86
N HIS A 400 -15.29 5.42 -8.58
CA HIS A 400 -14.79 6.08 -9.78
C HIS A 400 -15.68 5.74 -10.98
N THR A 401 -16.32 6.78 -11.54
CA THR A 401 -17.00 6.73 -12.83
C THR A 401 -16.12 7.30 -13.93
N PHE A 402 -15.96 6.56 -15.02
CA PHE A 402 -15.29 7.07 -16.21
C PHE A 402 -16.26 7.94 -17.02
N SER A 403 -15.87 9.19 -17.28
CA SER A 403 -16.70 10.18 -17.99
C SER A 403 -16.76 10.00 -19.51
N SER A 404 -16.07 9.01 -20.11
CA SER A 404 -15.80 9.06 -21.56
C SER A 404 -16.22 7.85 -22.41
N ALA A 405 -16.88 6.82 -21.88
CA ALA A 405 -17.49 5.81 -22.74
C ALA A 405 -18.67 5.10 -22.07
N PRO A 406 -19.82 4.94 -22.75
CA PRO A 406 -20.81 3.94 -22.32
C PRO A 406 -20.09 2.60 -22.35
N THR A 407 -19.82 2.07 -21.16
CA THR A 407 -19.16 0.77 -21.02
C THR A 407 -20.18 -0.28 -21.42
N VAL A 408 -20.31 -0.55 -22.72
CA VAL A 408 -20.91 -1.78 -23.21
C VAL A 408 -19.94 -2.87 -22.80
N MET A 409 -20.20 -3.46 -21.64
CA MET A 409 -19.46 -4.61 -21.14
C MET A 409 -19.74 -5.78 -22.10
N CYS A 410 -18.98 -5.88 -23.19
CA CYS A 410 -18.95 -7.08 -24.02
C CYS A 410 -18.26 -8.18 -23.19
N ILE A 411 -19.05 -8.92 -22.42
CA ILE A 411 -18.62 -10.19 -21.87
C ILE A 411 -18.38 -11.11 -23.08
N TYR A 412 -17.13 -11.28 -23.48
CA TYR A 412 -16.73 -12.33 -24.42
C TYR A 412 -16.86 -13.67 -23.69
N THR A 413 -18.05 -14.28 -23.74
CA THR A 413 -18.19 -15.71 -23.48
C THR A 413 -17.81 -16.46 -24.76
N ASP A 414 -16.69 -17.18 -24.74
CA ASP A 414 -16.22 -18.09 -25.80
C ASP A 414 -17.12 -19.34 -26.00
N THR A 415 -18.37 -19.28 -25.56
CA THR A 415 -19.37 -20.34 -25.80
C THR A 415 -20.37 -19.87 -26.84
N LEU A 416 -20.24 -20.43 -28.05
CA LEU A 416 -21.10 -20.26 -29.24
C LEU A 416 -22.58 -20.67 -29.06
N THR A 417 -23.08 -20.79 -27.83
CA THR A 417 -24.45 -21.22 -27.54
C THR A 417 -25.14 -20.18 -26.67
N ALA A 418 -25.83 -19.26 -27.35
CA ALA A 418 -26.70 -18.22 -26.82
C ALA A 418 -26.03 -17.19 -25.87
N PRO A 419 -26.13 -15.87 -26.14
CA PRO A 419 -25.77 -14.88 -25.14
C PRO A 419 -26.65 -15.13 -23.90
N PRO A 420 -26.08 -15.18 -22.67
CA PRO A 420 -26.92 -15.13 -21.49
C PRO A 420 -27.80 -13.88 -21.62
N PRO A 421 -29.08 -13.94 -21.20
CA PRO A 421 -29.94 -12.77 -21.25
C PRO A 421 -29.16 -11.62 -20.60
N TYR A 422 -29.12 -10.46 -21.27
CA TYR A 422 -28.57 -9.23 -20.71
C TYR A 422 -29.14 -9.09 -19.30
N VAL A 423 -28.38 -9.54 -18.30
CA VAL A 423 -28.66 -9.22 -16.93
C VAL A 423 -28.39 -7.73 -16.93
N ARG A 424 -29.47 -6.94 -16.96
CA ARG A 424 -29.40 -5.56 -16.47
C ARG A 424 -28.92 -5.74 -15.04
N HIS A 425 -27.61 -5.73 -14.85
CA HIS A 425 -26.92 -5.73 -13.56
C HIS A 425 -27.27 -4.39 -12.90
N THR A 426 -28.53 -4.26 -12.51
CA THR A 426 -28.90 -3.66 -11.24
C THR A 426 -28.45 -4.66 -10.18
N ASP A 427 -27.14 -4.90 -10.11
CA ASP A 427 -26.49 -5.51 -8.95
C ASP A 427 -26.67 -4.46 -7.86
N ALA A 428 -27.84 -4.50 -7.22
CA ALA A 428 -28.21 -3.58 -6.18
C ALA A 428 -27.08 -3.61 -5.16
N LEU A 429 -26.45 -2.45 -4.96
CA LEU A 429 -25.50 -2.25 -3.88
C LEU A 429 -26.20 -2.71 -2.60
N SER A 430 -25.68 -3.71 -1.91
CA SER A 430 -26.26 -4.16 -0.65
C SER A 430 -25.26 -3.90 0.46
N LEU A 431 -25.67 -3.06 1.40
CA LEU A 431 -24.89 -2.69 2.59
C LEU A 431 -25.48 -3.29 3.87
N SER A 432 -26.47 -4.19 3.74
CA SER A 432 -27.17 -4.79 4.88
C SER A 432 -26.26 -5.58 5.83
N GLY A 433 -25.11 -6.07 5.34
CA GLY A 433 -24.13 -6.81 6.15
C GLY A 433 -23.29 -5.96 7.11
N PHE A 434 -23.30 -4.62 6.99
CA PHE A 434 -22.54 -3.71 7.85
C PHE A 434 -23.33 -3.29 9.09
N VAL A 435 -23.57 -4.25 9.99
CA VAL A 435 -24.47 -4.08 11.16
C VAL A 435 -23.93 -3.16 12.26
N SER A 436 -22.61 -2.95 12.31
CA SER A 436 -21.94 -2.13 13.35
C SER A 436 -21.52 -0.74 12.86
N LEU A 437 -21.92 -0.38 11.64
CA LEU A 437 -21.47 0.82 10.95
C LEU A 437 -22.08 2.09 11.58
N LEU A 438 -21.20 2.95 12.08
CA LEU A 438 -21.56 4.25 12.65
C LEU A 438 -21.40 5.36 11.62
N ASP A 439 -20.30 5.42 10.88
CA ASP A 439 -20.08 6.46 9.87
C ASP A 439 -19.95 5.85 8.46
N LEU A 440 -20.90 6.17 7.59
CA LEU A 440 -20.90 5.81 6.18
C LEU A 440 -20.59 7.04 5.34
N GLN A 441 -19.49 7.03 4.61
CA GLN A 441 -19.14 8.06 3.64
C GLN A 441 -19.14 7.45 2.25
N ILE A 442 -19.96 7.97 1.32
CA ILE A 442 -19.97 7.51 -0.07
C ILE A 442 -19.63 8.67 -0.99
N GLU A 443 -18.56 8.53 -1.76
CA GLU A 443 -18.25 9.42 -2.87
C GLU A 443 -18.67 8.74 -4.19
N THR A 444 -19.53 9.38 -4.98
CA THR A 444 -20.04 8.81 -6.24
C THR A 444 -20.34 9.88 -7.27
N ALA A 445 -20.42 9.51 -8.54
CA ALA A 445 -20.96 10.41 -9.55
C ALA A 445 -22.49 10.43 -9.56
N PRO A 446 -23.10 11.50 -10.10
CA PRO A 446 -24.55 11.65 -10.09
C PRO A 446 -25.33 10.54 -10.78
N CYS A 447 -24.77 9.95 -11.85
CA CYS A 447 -25.43 8.87 -12.59
C CYS A 447 -25.62 7.58 -11.78
N ASP A 448 -24.91 7.43 -10.67
CA ASP A 448 -24.94 6.25 -9.82
C ASP A 448 -25.71 6.44 -8.51
N ILE A 449 -26.27 7.62 -8.27
CA ILE A 449 -26.97 7.97 -7.03
C ILE A 449 -28.08 6.98 -6.73
N GLU A 450 -28.88 6.56 -7.72
CA GLU A 450 -30.00 5.63 -7.50
C GLU A 450 -29.50 4.30 -6.88
N SER A 451 -28.44 3.72 -7.44
CA SER A 451 -27.84 2.49 -6.93
C SER A 451 -27.23 2.66 -5.54
N VAL A 452 -26.60 3.80 -5.29
CA VAL A 452 -26.04 4.15 -3.97
C VAL A 452 -27.15 4.30 -2.93
N MET A 453 -28.22 5.01 -3.25
CA MET A 453 -29.35 5.22 -2.34
C MET A 453 -30.08 3.92 -2.03
N LEU A 454 -30.26 3.03 -3.01
CA LEU A 454 -30.80 1.70 -2.77
C LEU A 454 -29.95 0.92 -1.77
N GLY A 455 -28.62 0.99 -1.90
CA GLY A 455 -27.72 0.36 -0.96
C GLY A 455 -27.73 0.99 0.43
N CYS A 456 -27.80 2.32 0.53
CA CYS A 456 -28.02 2.99 1.80
C CYS A 456 -29.34 2.54 2.45
N ALA A 457 -30.41 2.35 1.67
CA ALA A 457 -31.69 1.86 2.16
C ALA A 457 -31.55 0.45 2.78
N THR A 458 -30.80 -0.44 2.12
CA THR A 458 -30.53 -1.78 2.68
C THR A 458 -29.72 -1.74 3.99
N TRP A 459 -28.77 -0.82 4.13
CA TRP A 459 -28.07 -0.59 5.40
C TRP A 459 -29.01 -0.04 6.48
N CYS A 460 -29.84 0.96 6.15
CA CYS A 460 -30.81 1.53 7.10
C CYS A 460 -31.77 0.46 7.64
N SER A 461 -32.17 -0.49 6.78
CA SER A 461 -33.03 -1.60 7.17
C SER A 461 -32.40 -2.55 8.20
N THR A 462 -31.06 -2.60 8.30
CA THR A 462 -30.34 -3.47 9.25
C THR A 462 -29.69 -2.73 10.42
N ALA A 463 -29.34 -1.45 10.25
CA ALA A 463 -28.75 -0.56 11.26
C ALA A 463 -29.74 -0.13 12.37
N ARG A 464 -30.75 -0.96 12.67
CA ARG A 464 -32.05 -0.68 13.31
C ARG A 464 -32.01 0.04 14.69
N LEU A 465 -30.85 0.34 15.28
CA LEU A 465 -30.71 0.72 16.69
C LEU A 465 -29.62 1.76 17.04
N GLN A 466 -28.80 2.24 16.10
CA GLN A 466 -27.69 3.16 16.46
C GLN A 466 -28.10 4.62 16.26
N ARG A 467 -28.38 5.34 17.36
CA ARG A 467 -28.77 6.77 17.34
C ARG A 467 -27.65 7.69 16.85
N ASP A 468 -26.40 7.24 16.94
CA ASP A 468 -25.21 8.02 16.65
C ASP A 468 -24.64 7.74 15.24
N SER A 469 -25.47 7.24 14.31
CA SER A 469 -25.00 6.98 12.94
C SER A 469 -24.91 8.27 12.11
N SER A 470 -23.90 8.36 11.24
CA SER A 470 -23.72 9.44 10.28
C SER A 470 -23.65 8.86 8.87
N PHE A 471 -24.34 9.51 7.93
CA PHE A 471 -24.23 9.22 6.51
C PHE A 471 -23.83 10.49 5.76
N THR A 472 -22.69 10.44 5.07
CA THR A 472 -22.22 11.53 4.20
C THR A 472 -22.19 11.06 2.76
N LEU A 473 -22.98 11.69 1.90
CA LEU A 473 -22.94 11.51 0.46
C LEU A 473 -22.13 12.64 -0.18
N CYS A 474 -21.00 12.31 -0.78
CA CYS A 474 -20.17 13.22 -1.55
C CYS A 474 -20.42 12.99 -3.04
N LEU A 475 -20.92 13.99 -3.76
CA LEU A 475 -21.09 13.88 -5.20
C LEU A 475 -19.86 14.46 -5.89
N SER A 476 -19.24 13.66 -6.76
CA SER A 476 -18.16 14.12 -7.62
C SER A 476 -18.68 15.16 -8.62
N PRO A 477 -17.82 16.05 -9.15
CA PRO A 477 -18.25 17.12 -10.05
C PRO A 477 -19.02 16.51 -11.22
N ALA A 478 -20.27 16.92 -11.37
CA ALA A 478 -21.10 16.52 -12.49
C ALA A 478 -20.67 17.34 -13.70
N ASP A 479 -20.27 16.71 -14.80
CA ASP A 479 -20.24 17.40 -16.11
C ASP A 479 -21.67 17.81 -16.55
N ASN A 480 -22.72 17.41 -15.82
CA ASN A 480 -24.10 17.63 -16.21
C ASN A 480 -25.05 17.92 -15.02
N ARG A 481 -25.37 19.21 -14.83
CA ARG A 481 -26.37 19.71 -13.86
C ARG A 481 -27.71 18.98 -13.92
N VAL A 482 -28.18 18.62 -15.12
CA VAL A 482 -29.48 17.96 -15.31
C VAL A 482 -29.50 16.58 -14.65
N GLN A 483 -28.38 15.87 -14.66
CA GLN A 483 -28.28 14.56 -14.00
C GLN A 483 -28.34 14.70 -12.48
N LEU A 484 -27.68 15.73 -11.94
CA LEU A 484 -27.73 16.03 -10.51
C LEU A 484 -29.15 16.41 -10.07
N GLU A 485 -29.80 17.33 -10.79
CA GLU A 485 -31.19 17.71 -10.51
C GLU A 485 -32.13 16.50 -10.59
N ARG A 486 -31.98 15.65 -11.62
CA ARG A 486 -32.80 14.44 -11.76
C ARG A 486 -32.59 13.46 -10.61
N ALA A 487 -31.34 13.23 -10.22
CA ALA A 487 -31.01 12.30 -9.14
C ALA A 487 -31.50 12.81 -7.77
N LEU A 488 -31.36 14.11 -7.50
CA LEU A 488 -31.84 14.72 -6.26
C LEU A 488 -33.37 14.81 -6.20
N THR A 489 -34.05 14.81 -7.34
CA THR A 489 -35.52 14.84 -7.40
C THR A 489 -36.14 13.47 -7.56
N ASP A 490 -35.33 12.41 -7.56
CA ASP A 490 -35.80 11.04 -7.61
C ASP A 490 -36.61 10.69 -6.36
N ARG A 491 -37.79 10.09 -6.56
CA ARG A 491 -38.64 9.59 -5.47
C ARG A 491 -37.91 8.57 -4.61
N LEU A 492 -36.98 7.79 -5.18
CA LEU A 492 -36.17 6.86 -4.41
C LEU A 492 -35.26 7.60 -3.42
N PHE A 493 -34.66 8.71 -3.83
CA PHE A 493 -33.81 9.52 -2.95
C PHE A 493 -34.61 10.03 -1.74
N LEU A 494 -35.78 10.61 -2.02
CA LEU A 494 -36.67 11.15 -0.99
C LEU A 494 -37.25 10.03 -0.10
N SER A 495 -37.59 8.87 -0.66
CA SER A 495 -38.13 7.76 0.12
C SER A 495 -37.10 7.12 1.03
N VAL A 496 -35.83 7.06 0.62
CA VAL A 496 -34.72 6.57 1.46
C VAL A 496 -34.49 7.54 2.62
N LEU A 497 -34.44 8.85 2.36
CA LEU A 497 -34.31 9.86 3.42
C LEU A 497 -35.51 9.87 4.38
N GLY A 498 -36.72 9.70 3.86
CA GLY A 498 -37.96 9.59 4.64
C GLY A 498 -38.14 8.24 5.33
N GLY A 499 -37.25 7.26 5.12
CA GLY A 499 -37.37 5.92 5.71
C GLY A 499 -38.53 5.07 5.19
N THR A 500 -39.03 5.37 3.99
CA THR A 500 -40.18 4.69 3.36
C THR A 500 -39.79 3.72 2.26
N ALA A 501 -38.51 3.68 1.86
CA ALA A 501 -38.03 2.95 0.68
C ALA A 501 -37.99 1.42 0.84
N VAL A 502 -37.81 0.87 2.04
CA VAL A 502 -37.62 -0.58 2.25
C VAL A 502 -38.30 -1.01 3.55
N ASN A 503 -39.27 -1.92 3.42
CA ASN A 503 -39.96 -2.70 4.47
C ASN A 503 -39.72 -2.23 5.92
N ASP A 504 -40.73 -1.58 6.49
CA ASP A 504 -40.80 -0.93 7.81
C ASP A 504 -40.42 0.57 7.79
N HIS A 505 -41.45 1.43 7.84
CA HIS A 505 -41.39 2.90 7.88
C HIS A 505 -40.49 3.47 9.00
N ARG A 506 -39.18 3.40 8.87
CA ARG A 506 -38.23 3.93 9.86
C ARG A 506 -37.24 4.88 9.21
N PRO A 507 -37.24 6.16 9.60
CA PRO A 507 -36.30 7.14 9.07
C PRO A 507 -34.87 6.76 9.43
N LEU A 508 -33.92 7.21 8.60
CA LEU A 508 -32.49 7.26 8.93
C LEU A 508 -32.34 7.86 10.34
N CYS A 509 -31.86 7.07 11.28
CA CYS A 509 -31.61 7.50 12.65
C CYS A 509 -30.18 8.05 12.72
N GLY A 510 -29.99 9.35 12.52
CA GLY A 510 -28.65 9.92 12.50
C GLY A 510 -28.53 11.27 11.81
N SER A 511 -27.28 11.69 11.57
CA SER A 511 -26.96 12.89 10.79
C SER A 511 -26.77 12.56 9.31
N PHE A 512 -27.36 13.37 8.42
CA PHE A 512 -27.15 13.28 6.98
C PHE A 512 -26.35 14.49 6.47
N GLY A 513 -25.19 14.23 5.86
CA GLY A 513 -24.39 15.23 5.16
C GLY A 513 -24.44 15.03 3.65
N LEU A 514 -24.61 16.12 2.90
CA LEU A 514 -24.48 16.13 1.44
C LEU A 514 -23.33 17.06 1.06
N GLY A 515 -22.21 16.47 0.64
CA GLY A 515 -21.05 17.21 0.12
C GLY A 515 -21.08 17.26 -1.41
N LEU A 516 -20.81 18.42 -1.99
CA LEU A 516 -20.56 18.56 -3.43
C LEU A 516 -19.09 18.87 -3.68
N ARG A 517 -18.41 18.04 -4.46
CA ARG A 517 -17.08 18.38 -4.97
C ARG A 517 -17.23 19.27 -6.20
N THR A 518 -16.66 20.47 -6.14
CA THR A 518 -16.66 21.40 -7.27
C THR A 518 -15.32 21.33 -8.00
N SER A 519 -15.35 21.30 -9.33
CA SER A 519 -14.21 21.77 -10.13
C SER A 519 -13.91 23.23 -9.75
N SER A 520 -12.65 23.63 -9.75
CA SER A 520 -12.16 24.88 -9.13
C SER A 520 -12.65 26.20 -9.75
N SER A 521 -13.69 26.21 -10.59
CA SER A 521 -14.25 27.43 -11.17
C SER A 521 -15.33 28.02 -10.26
N SER A 522 -15.27 29.34 -10.04
CA SER A 522 -16.22 30.06 -9.17
C SER A 522 -17.64 30.10 -9.74
N ALA A 523 -17.81 29.94 -11.06
CA ALA A 523 -19.11 29.89 -11.72
C ALA A 523 -19.85 28.58 -11.41
N ASP A 524 -19.13 27.45 -11.47
CA ASP A 524 -19.69 26.12 -11.17
C ASP A 524 -20.17 26.04 -9.70
N GLN A 525 -19.48 26.73 -8.79
CA GLN A 525 -19.84 26.77 -7.36
C GLN A 525 -21.19 27.45 -7.12
N HIS A 526 -21.50 28.55 -7.81
CA HIS A 526 -22.77 29.26 -7.63
C HIS A 526 -23.95 28.44 -8.17
N GLU A 527 -23.79 27.82 -9.33
CA GLU A 527 -24.83 26.98 -9.92
C GLU A 527 -25.12 25.74 -9.08
N LEU A 528 -24.08 25.05 -8.61
CA LEU A 528 -24.22 23.89 -7.73
C LEU A 528 -24.91 24.25 -6.42
N ARG A 529 -24.55 25.41 -5.83
CA ARG A 529 -25.22 25.91 -4.63
C ARG A 529 -26.71 26.13 -4.84
N THR A 530 -27.10 26.63 -6.02
CA THR A 530 -28.52 26.87 -6.34
C THR A 530 -29.29 25.55 -6.42
N VAL A 531 -28.70 24.50 -7.01
CA VAL A 531 -29.30 23.17 -7.07
C VAL A 531 -29.46 22.57 -5.67
N VAL A 532 -28.46 22.73 -4.80
CA VAL A 532 -28.54 22.31 -3.39
C VAL A 532 -29.63 23.07 -2.65
N ASP A 533 -29.69 24.40 -2.78
CA ASP A 533 -30.70 25.22 -2.10
C ASP A 533 -32.13 24.81 -2.51
N ILE A 534 -32.35 24.54 -3.81
CA ILE A 534 -33.65 24.03 -4.31
C ILE A 534 -33.96 22.65 -3.71
N PHE A 535 -32.96 21.78 -3.63
CA PHE A 535 -33.10 20.45 -3.06
C PHE A 535 -33.43 20.49 -1.56
N LEU A 536 -32.70 21.32 -0.80
CA LEU A 536 -32.95 21.57 0.62
C LEU A 536 -34.37 22.11 0.84
N ALA A 537 -34.81 23.07 0.03
CA ALA A 537 -36.17 23.60 0.10
C ALA A 537 -37.24 22.51 -0.12
N ARG A 538 -36.97 21.53 -1.00
CA ARG A 538 -37.88 20.39 -1.23
C ARG A 538 -37.89 19.41 -0.07
N ILE A 539 -36.74 19.06 0.50
CA ILE A 539 -36.66 18.25 1.73
C ILE A 539 -37.48 18.91 2.84
N VAL A 540 -37.30 20.21 3.03
CA VAL A 540 -38.02 20.95 4.07
C VAL A 540 -39.53 20.98 3.79
N ALA A 541 -39.96 21.07 2.53
CA ALA A 541 -41.37 21.08 2.17
C ALA A 541 -42.06 19.71 2.32
N ASP A 542 -41.32 18.60 2.19
CA ASP A 542 -41.88 17.25 2.31
C ASP A 542 -42.05 16.86 3.79
N SER A 543 -43.30 16.87 4.26
CA SER A 543 -43.67 16.55 5.64
C SER A 543 -43.32 15.11 6.07
N SER A 544 -43.00 14.24 5.12
CA SER A 544 -42.59 12.86 5.38
C SER A 544 -41.10 12.72 5.73
N VAL A 545 -40.28 13.73 5.45
CA VAL A 545 -38.86 13.72 5.81
C VAL A 545 -38.69 14.18 7.26
N CYS A 546 -38.17 13.29 8.09
CA CYS A 546 -38.14 13.40 9.55
C CYS A 546 -37.47 14.70 10.03
N SER A 547 -37.97 15.27 11.15
CA SER A 547 -37.41 16.50 11.75
C SER A 547 -35.91 16.41 12.02
N THR A 548 -35.37 15.21 12.26
CA THR A 548 -33.95 14.94 12.48
C THR A 548 -33.04 15.29 11.30
N VAL A 549 -33.53 15.15 10.05
CA VAL A 549 -32.75 15.49 8.84
C VAL A 549 -32.62 17.01 8.70
N ARG A 550 -33.60 17.79 9.19
CA ARG A 550 -33.55 19.27 9.13
C ARG A 550 -32.44 19.86 10.01
N ASP A 551 -32.09 19.22 11.12
CA ASP A 551 -31.13 19.75 12.10
C ASP A 551 -29.65 19.45 11.76
N THR A 552 -29.37 18.63 10.74
CA THR A 552 -28.01 18.10 10.46
C THR A 552 -27.45 18.37 9.07
N LEU A 553 -28.14 19.16 8.24
CA LEU A 553 -27.66 19.54 6.91
C LEU A 553 -26.53 20.59 7.02
N PHE A 554 -25.29 20.14 6.88
CA PHE A 554 -24.11 20.98 6.67
C PHE A 554 -23.66 20.89 5.20
N CYS A 555 -23.48 22.04 4.54
CA CYS A 555 -22.88 22.14 3.20
C CYS A 555 -21.37 22.19 3.26
#